data_AF-A0A355GU67-F1
#
_entry.id   AF-A0A355GU67-F1
#
_cell.length_a   1.000
_cell.length_b   1.000
_cell.length_c   1.000
_cell.angle_alpha   90.00
_cell.angle_beta   90.00
_cell.angle_gamma   90.00
#
_symmetry.space_group_name_H-M   'P 1'
#
loop_
_entity.id
_entity.type
_entity.pdbx_description
1 polymer ?
#
loop_
_entity_poly.entity_id
_entity_poly.type
_entity_poly.pdbx_seq_one_letter_code
_entity_poly.pdbx_strand_id
1 'polypeptide(L)'
;MKPLWRSFGVFIRQIIRDNMLWAVCFAPLLAALFFRYGIPLIEGLLCGYFQQQAILSDYYLLFDLLLSLLTPYLFCYVSAMVMLTERDENMAGYMAVTPVGKSGYVMSRLVFPALIALVASVLLMSFFTLTVWLFWTALAVCLLTCLLSITVALLIFSLSRNRVEGMAMAKMAGLLILGLLVPFFILSNVKYLAAPLP
;
A
#
# COMPACT_ATOMS: atom_id res chain seq x y z
N MET A 1 -19.45 11.54 -17.69
CA MET A 1 -18.49 11.95 -16.63
C MET A 1 -19.13 12.38 -15.31
N LYS A 2 -20.20 13.21 -15.29
CA LYS A 2 -20.91 13.61 -14.06
C LYS A 2 -21.32 12.47 -13.08
N PRO A 3 -21.80 11.29 -13.53
CA PRO A 3 -22.16 10.21 -12.59
C PRO A 3 -20.94 9.53 -11.95
N LEU A 4 -19.81 9.50 -12.64
CA LEU A 4 -18.58 8.83 -12.19
C LEU A 4 -17.92 9.60 -11.04
N TRP A 5 -17.88 10.93 -11.16
CA TRP A 5 -17.43 11.83 -10.08
C TRP A 5 -18.34 11.78 -8.85
N ARG A 6 -19.66 11.65 -9.03
CA ARG A 6 -20.59 11.49 -7.90
C ARG A 6 -20.36 10.16 -7.16
N SER A 7 -20.13 9.07 -7.90
CA SER A 7 -19.79 7.77 -7.32
C SER A 7 -18.48 7.83 -6.52
N PHE A 8 -17.46 8.50 -7.06
CA PHE A 8 -16.21 8.73 -6.35
C PHE A 8 -16.38 9.61 -5.10
N GLY A 9 -17.23 10.63 -5.15
CA GLY A 9 -17.56 11.46 -3.98
C GLY A 9 -18.23 10.67 -2.85
N VAL A 10 -19.11 9.71 -3.20
CA VAL A 10 -19.71 8.78 -2.21
C VAL A 10 -18.64 7.87 -1.60
N PHE A 11 -17.74 7.34 -2.44
CA PHE A 11 -16.61 6.51 -1.99
C PHE A 11 -15.73 7.23 -0.97
N ILE A 12 -15.31 8.47 -1.25
CA ILE A 12 -14.53 9.28 -0.31
C ILE A 12 -15.30 9.53 1.00
N ARG A 13 -16.60 9.81 0.91
CA ARG A 13 -17.43 10.01 2.10
C ARG A 13 -17.54 8.75 2.97
N GLN A 14 -17.60 7.56 2.35
CA GLN A 14 -17.59 6.29 3.07
C GLN A 14 -16.26 6.08 3.81
N ILE A 15 -15.13 6.39 3.17
CA ILE A 15 -13.81 6.30 3.82
C ILE A 15 -13.72 7.22 5.04
N ILE A 16 -14.14 8.49 4.90
CA ILE A 16 -14.04 9.48 5.99
C ILE A 16 -14.97 9.13 7.15
N ARG A 17 -16.15 8.56 6.87
CA ARG A 17 -17.12 8.20 7.89
C ARG A 17 -16.74 6.92 8.65
N ASP A 18 -15.90 6.08 8.07
CA ASP A 18 -15.39 4.86 8.69
C ASP A 18 -14.07 5.15 9.41
N ASN A 19 -14.13 5.20 10.75
CA ASN A 19 -12.98 5.51 11.61
C ASN A 19 -11.77 4.60 11.33
N MET A 20 -12.00 3.34 10.97
CA MET A 20 -10.92 2.42 10.66
C MET A 20 -10.25 2.79 9.34
N LEU A 21 -11.03 2.98 8.27
CA LEU A 21 -10.49 3.26 6.94
C LEU A 21 -9.80 4.63 6.87
N TRP A 22 -10.37 5.61 7.56
CA TRP A 22 -9.76 6.94 7.70
C TRP A 22 -8.39 6.85 8.37
N ALA A 23 -8.27 6.10 9.47
CA ALA A 23 -6.99 5.90 10.15
C ALA A 23 -5.95 5.20 9.24
N VAL A 24 -6.38 4.23 8.43
CA VAL A 24 -5.48 3.53 7.49
C VAL A 24 -4.92 4.47 6.42
N CYS A 25 -5.68 5.45 5.93
CA CYS A 25 -5.16 6.44 4.98
C CYS A 25 -4.06 7.33 5.57
N PHE A 26 -4.04 7.55 6.89
CA PHE A 26 -2.98 8.31 7.57
C PHE A 26 -1.75 7.45 7.92
N ALA A 27 -1.89 6.13 7.98
CA ALA A 27 -0.80 5.23 8.36
C ALA A 27 0.46 5.32 7.47
N PRO A 28 0.37 5.42 6.12
CA PRO A 28 1.56 5.62 5.28
C PRO A 28 2.34 6.89 5.62
N LEU A 29 1.64 7.98 5.93
CA LEU A 29 2.27 9.25 6.29
C LEU A 29 3.00 9.13 7.63
N LEU A 30 2.36 8.48 8.61
CA LEU A 30 2.96 8.23 9.91
C LEU A 30 4.19 7.32 9.80
N ALA A 31 4.11 6.28 8.96
CA ALA A 31 5.23 5.39 8.67
C ALA A 31 6.38 6.13 7.98
N ALA A 32 6.10 7.01 7.03
CA ALA A 32 7.12 7.83 6.34
C ALA A 32 7.87 8.73 7.33
N LEU A 33 7.13 9.42 8.22
CA LEU A 33 7.72 10.24 9.28
C LEU A 33 8.58 9.40 10.23
N PHE A 34 8.07 8.23 10.63
CA PHE A 34 8.79 7.32 11.50
C PHE A 34 10.07 6.80 10.84
N PHE A 35 10.05 6.47 9.55
CA PHE A 35 11.27 6.04 8.87
C PHE A 35 12.29 7.17 8.72
N ARG A 36 11.85 8.38 8.33
CA ARG A 36 12.76 9.50 8.14
C ARG A 36 13.39 10.01 9.43
N TYR A 37 12.63 10.09 10.53
CA TYR A 37 13.12 10.66 11.79
C TYR A 37 13.48 9.59 12.81
N GLY A 38 12.71 8.51 12.89
CA GLY A 38 12.92 7.43 13.85
C GLY A 38 14.16 6.61 13.55
N ILE A 39 14.42 6.24 12.29
CA ILE A 39 15.57 5.40 11.94
C ILE A 39 16.90 6.11 12.25
N PRO A 40 17.13 7.39 11.87
CA PRO A 40 18.38 8.07 12.22
C PRO A 40 18.55 8.30 13.73
N LEU A 41 17.46 8.53 14.47
CA LEU A 41 17.52 8.62 15.94
C LEU A 41 17.95 7.30 16.57
N ILE A 42 17.38 6.19 16.09
CA ILE A 42 17.75 4.84 16.52
C ILE A 42 19.21 4.55 16.18
N GLU A 43 19.67 4.91 14.98
CA GLU A 43 21.08 4.76 14.61
C GLU A 43 22.00 5.54 15.55
N GLY A 44 21.70 6.81 15.86
CA GLY A 44 22.49 7.61 16.80
C GLY A 44 22.59 7.00 18.20
N LEU A 45 21.48 6.44 18.71
CA LEU A 45 21.45 5.75 20.00
C LEU A 45 22.25 4.44 19.98
N LEU A 46 22.12 3.64 18.90
CA LEU A 46 22.81 2.36 18.76
C LEU A 46 24.31 2.54 18.56
N CYS A 47 24.74 3.49 17.74
CA CYS A 47 26.15 3.83 17.55
C CYS A 47 26.80 4.31 18.86
N GLY A 48 26.05 5.05 19.69
CA GLY A 48 26.49 5.45 21.03
C GLY A 48 26.66 4.29 22.00
N TYR A 49 25.79 3.28 21.93
CA TYR A 49 25.82 2.12 22.84
C TYR A 49 26.82 1.03 22.41
N PHE A 50 26.93 0.75 21.11
CA PHE A 50 27.77 -0.33 20.55
C PHE A 50 29.14 0.14 20.04
N GLN A 51 29.42 1.45 20.03
CA GLN A 51 30.66 2.04 19.51
C GLN A 51 31.03 1.61 18.07
N GLN A 52 30.04 1.37 17.23
CA GLN A 52 30.22 1.12 15.79
C GLN A 52 29.83 2.36 14.97
N GLN A 53 30.51 2.57 13.85
CA GLN A 53 30.35 3.78 13.02
C GLN A 53 29.05 3.80 12.20
N ALA A 54 28.50 2.64 11.84
CA ALA A 54 27.20 2.51 11.20
C ALA A 54 26.66 1.08 11.37
N ILE A 55 25.41 0.94 11.80
CA ILE A 55 24.77 -0.38 12.03
C ILE A 55 23.52 -0.52 11.13
N LEU A 56 22.80 0.57 10.87
CA LEU A 56 21.55 0.54 10.09
C LEU A 56 21.70 1.10 8.68
N SER A 57 22.82 1.75 8.36
CA SER A 57 23.07 2.38 7.05
C SER A 57 22.83 1.44 5.85
N ASP A 58 23.21 0.17 5.97
CA ASP A 58 23.10 -0.82 4.89
C ASP A 58 21.65 -1.25 4.65
N TYR A 59 20.77 -1.02 5.62
CA TYR A 59 19.34 -1.35 5.55
C TYR A 59 18.46 -0.17 5.16
N TYR A 60 19.02 1.03 4.93
CA TYR A 60 18.23 2.20 4.53
C TYR A 60 17.46 1.99 3.22
N LEU A 61 18.06 1.23 2.30
CA LEU A 61 17.40 0.85 1.05
C LEU A 61 16.19 -0.05 1.29
N LEU A 62 16.26 -0.96 2.28
CA LEU A 62 15.16 -1.83 2.64
C LEU A 62 13.97 -1.03 3.21
N PHE A 63 14.23 -0.03 4.07
CA PHE A 63 13.16 0.82 4.62
C PHE A 63 12.49 1.69 3.54
N ASP A 64 13.27 2.22 2.59
CA ASP A 64 12.73 2.97 1.45
C ASP A 64 11.83 2.09 0.56
N LEU A 65 12.25 0.84 0.29
CA LEU A 65 11.45 -0.12 -0.46
C LEU A 65 10.17 -0.53 0.30
N LEU A 66 10.29 -0.76 1.61
CA LEU A 66 9.14 -1.08 2.47
C LEU A 66 8.11 0.07 2.46
N LEU A 67 8.56 1.32 2.51
CA LEU A 67 7.70 2.50 2.42
C LEU A 67 6.99 2.60 1.07
N SER A 68 7.73 2.35 -0.01
CA SER A 68 7.23 2.38 -1.39
C SER A 68 6.16 1.33 -1.65
N LEU A 69 6.23 0.18 -0.96
CA LEU A 69 5.25 -0.89 -1.06
C LEU A 69 4.06 -0.68 -0.10
N LEU A 70 4.33 -0.28 1.15
CA LEU A 70 3.31 -0.08 2.18
C LEU A 70 2.31 1.01 1.80
N THR A 71 2.78 2.09 1.17
CA THR A 71 1.91 3.21 0.77
C THR A 71 0.79 2.76 -0.17
N PRO A 72 1.08 2.28 -1.39
CA PRO A 72 0.02 1.89 -2.33
C PRO A 72 -0.79 0.69 -1.83
N TYR A 73 -0.18 -0.21 -1.05
CA TYR A 73 -0.86 -1.34 -0.45
C TYR A 73 -2.01 -0.89 0.45
N LEU A 74 -1.79 0.07 1.35
CA LEU A 74 -2.81 0.55 2.28
C LEU A 74 -3.92 1.33 1.57
N PHE A 75 -3.61 2.14 0.55
CA PHE A 75 -4.64 2.82 -0.25
C PHE A 75 -5.51 1.84 -1.04
N CYS A 76 -4.91 0.82 -1.67
CA CYS A 76 -5.66 -0.19 -2.40
C CYS A 76 -6.45 -1.11 -1.46
N TYR A 77 -5.93 -1.38 -0.25
CA TYR A 77 -6.66 -2.08 0.80
C TYR A 77 -7.93 -1.33 1.22
N VAL A 78 -7.84 -0.01 1.47
CA VAL A 78 -9.00 0.81 1.82
C VAL A 78 -10.06 0.72 0.72
N SER A 79 -9.65 0.80 -0.55
CA SER A 79 -10.56 0.59 -1.67
C SER A 79 -11.27 -0.77 -1.64
N ALA A 80 -10.51 -1.86 -1.48
CA ALA A 80 -11.06 -3.21 -1.41
C ALA A 80 -12.05 -3.38 -0.24
N MET A 81 -11.76 -2.77 0.91
CA MET A 81 -12.66 -2.80 2.08
C MET A 81 -13.97 -2.05 1.83
N VAL A 82 -13.93 -0.89 1.16
CA VAL A 82 -15.15 -0.18 0.77
C VAL A 82 -15.98 -1.02 -0.20
N MET A 83 -15.34 -1.67 -1.18
CA MET A 83 -16.01 -2.58 -2.10
C MET A 83 -16.66 -3.77 -1.39
N LEU A 84 -16.02 -4.34 -0.37
CA LEU A 84 -16.59 -5.41 0.45
C LEU A 84 -17.74 -4.93 1.31
N THR A 85 -17.63 -3.74 1.92
CA THR A 85 -18.71 -3.15 2.74
C THR A 85 -19.98 -2.98 1.91
N GLU A 86 -19.86 -2.54 0.65
CA GLU A 86 -21.02 -2.44 -0.22
C GLU A 86 -21.54 -3.78 -0.74
N ARG A 87 -20.69 -4.81 -0.79
CA ARG A 87 -21.13 -6.17 -1.08
C ARG A 87 -21.95 -6.71 0.09
N ASP A 88 -21.51 -6.48 1.32
CA ASP A 88 -22.18 -6.91 2.54
C ASP A 88 -23.55 -6.23 2.73
N GLU A 89 -23.64 -4.94 2.40
CA GLU A 89 -24.90 -4.18 2.46
C GLU A 89 -25.88 -4.52 1.30
N ASN A 90 -25.58 -5.54 0.47
CA ASN A 90 -26.29 -5.88 -0.78
C ASN A 90 -26.37 -4.74 -1.81
N MET A 91 -25.63 -3.64 -1.60
CA MET A 91 -25.57 -2.47 -2.47
C MET A 91 -24.84 -2.77 -3.79
N ALA A 92 -23.97 -3.78 -3.81
CA ALA A 92 -23.27 -4.22 -5.02
C ALA A 92 -24.23 -4.68 -6.15
N GLY A 93 -25.35 -5.33 -5.80
CA GLY A 93 -26.38 -5.73 -6.76
C GLY A 93 -27.16 -4.52 -7.32
N TYR A 94 -27.45 -3.53 -6.47
CA TYR A 94 -28.11 -2.29 -6.87
C TYR A 94 -27.21 -1.42 -7.76
N MET A 95 -25.89 -1.43 -7.58
CA MET A 95 -24.98 -0.68 -8.47
C MET A 95 -24.92 -1.27 -9.89
N ALA A 96 -25.15 -2.58 -10.06
CA ALA A 96 -25.19 -3.20 -11.39
C ALA A 96 -26.36 -2.72 -12.26
N VAL A 97 -27.45 -2.24 -11.65
CA VAL A 97 -28.63 -1.66 -12.32
C VAL A 97 -28.60 -0.13 -12.41
N THR A 98 -27.56 0.53 -11.89
CA THR A 98 -27.35 1.98 -12.08
C THR A 98 -26.66 2.30 -13.41
N PRO A 99 -26.84 3.51 -13.98
CA PRO A 99 -26.25 3.93 -15.27
C PRO A 99 -24.71 3.98 -15.30
N VAL A 100 -24.03 3.62 -14.20
CA VAL A 100 -22.57 3.55 -14.09
C VAL A 100 -22.03 2.24 -14.67
N GLY A 101 -22.84 1.16 -14.67
CA GLY A 101 -22.47 -0.16 -15.17
C GLY A 101 -21.30 -0.82 -14.42
N LYS A 102 -20.96 -2.07 -14.80
CA LYS A 102 -19.85 -2.83 -14.17
C LYS A 102 -18.48 -2.18 -14.41
N SER A 103 -18.26 -1.59 -15.59
CA SER A 103 -16.99 -0.96 -15.95
C SER A 103 -16.77 0.37 -15.20
N GLY A 104 -17.80 1.20 -15.04
CA GLY A 104 -17.70 2.45 -14.29
C GLY A 104 -17.48 2.24 -12.79
N TYR A 105 -17.98 1.14 -12.23
CA TYR A 105 -17.72 0.74 -10.84
C TYR A 105 -16.26 0.35 -10.60
N VAL A 106 -15.68 -0.47 -11.50
CA VAL A 106 -14.25 -0.82 -11.42
C VAL A 106 -13.37 0.42 -11.60
N MET A 107 -13.71 1.32 -12.53
CA MET A 107 -12.95 2.56 -12.69
C MET A 107 -13.02 3.47 -11.46
N SER A 108 -14.22 3.69 -10.90
CA SER A 108 -14.40 4.59 -9.74
C SER A 108 -13.66 4.10 -8.50
N ARG A 109 -13.51 2.78 -8.34
CA ARG A 109 -12.99 2.16 -7.11
C ARG A 109 -11.59 1.62 -7.18
N LEU A 110 -11.14 1.12 -8.32
CA LEU A 110 -9.78 0.60 -8.43
C LEU A 110 -8.86 1.62 -9.09
N VAL A 111 -9.29 2.23 -10.19
CA VAL A 111 -8.41 3.10 -10.99
C VAL A 111 -8.14 4.43 -10.26
N PHE A 112 -9.16 5.14 -9.77
CA PHE A 112 -8.91 6.42 -9.08
C PHE A 112 -8.10 6.26 -7.79
N PRO A 113 -8.42 5.32 -6.88
CA PRO A 113 -7.61 5.12 -5.68
C PRO A 113 -6.19 4.65 -5.99
N ALA A 114 -5.98 3.83 -7.04
CA ALA A 114 -4.64 3.47 -7.48
C ALA A 114 -3.84 4.65 -8.02
N LEU A 115 -4.47 5.55 -8.79
CA LEU A 115 -3.80 6.78 -9.25
C LEU A 115 -3.42 7.69 -8.08
N ILE A 116 -4.30 7.84 -7.10
CA ILE A 116 -4.01 8.59 -5.87
C ILE A 116 -2.87 7.93 -5.09
N ALA A 117 -2.90 6.61 -4.98
CA ALA A 117 -1.87 5.82 -4.32
C ALA A 117 -0.49 5.97 -4.98
N LEU A 118 -0.43 6.00 -6.31
CA LEU A 118 0.78 6.22 -7.08
C LEU A 118 1.33 7.63 -6.84
N VAL A 119 0.49 8.66 -6.91
CA VAL A 119 0.92 10.03 -6.64
C VAL A 119 1.41 10.16 -5.19
N ALA A 120 0.69 9.55 -4.24
CA ALA A 120 1.09 9.54 -2.84
C ALA A 120 2.43 8.81 -2.62
N SER A 121 2.67 7.67 -3.27
CA SER A 121 3.93 6.92 -3.12
C SER A 121 5.12 7.69 -3.70
N VAL A 122 4.95 8.34 -4.86
CA VAL A 122 6.00 9.20 -5.46
C VAL A 122 6.29 10.40 -4.56
N LEU A 123 5.26 11.06 -4.01
CA LEU A 123 5.46 12.18 -3.08
C LEU A 123 6.17 11.73 -1.80
N LEU A 124 5.72 10.64 -1.18
CA LEU A 124 6.32 10.14 0.05
C LEU A 124 7.77 9.71 -0.16
N MET A 125 8.09 9.00 -1.26
CA MET A 125 9.49 8.70 -1.58
C MET A 125 10.30 9.99 -1.80
N SER A 126 9.79 10.95 -2.57
CA SER A 126 10.55 12.18 -2.85
C SER A 126 10.89 13.01 -1.61
N PHE A 127 10.05 12.99 -0.56
CA PHE A 127 10.27 13.77 0.66
C PHE A 127 10.97 12.99 1.78
N PHE A 128 10.74 11.67 1.86
CA PHE A 128 11.14 10.86 3.01
C PHE A 128 12.20 9.80 2.73
N THR A 129 12.74 9.68 1.50
CA THR A 129 13.82 8.72 1.18
C THR A 129 15.07 8.95 2.01
N LEU A 130 15.59 7.88 2.62
CA LEU A 130 16.87 7.89 3.33
C LEU A 130 18.05 7.70 2.37
N THR A 131 17.83 7.03 1.23
CA THR A 131 18.87 6.75 0.23
C THR A 131 18.76 7.64 -1.01
N VAL A 132 19.87 7.78 -1.75
CA VAL A 132 19.90 8.55 -3.00
C VAL A 132 19.38 7.67 -4.12
N TRP A 133 18.15 7.95 -4.58
CA TRP A 133 17.55 7.29 -5.74
C TRP A 133 17.72 8.11 -7.01
N LEU A 134 17.90 7.42 -8.13
CA LEU A 134 17.66 8.03 -9.44
C LEU A 134 16.13 8.24 -9.59
N PHE A 135 15.70 9.42 -10.03
CA PHE A 135 14.27 9.71 -10.18
C PHE A 135 13.53 8.65 -11.01
N TRP A 136 14.15 8.18 -12.10
CA TRP A 136 13.59 7.14 -12.97
C TRP A 136 13.43 5.79 -12.29
N THR A 137 14.36 5.39 -11.42
CA THR A 137 14.26 4.10 -10.71
C THR A 137 13.21 4.17 -9.60
N ALA A 138 13.14 5.28 -8.87
CA ALA A 138 12.09 5.50 -7.87
C ALA A 138 10.70 5.46 -8.51
N LEU A 139 10.51 6.14 -9.65
CA LEU A 139 9.24 6.14 -10.38
C LEU A 139 8.86 4.74 -10.90
N ALA A 140 9.83 3.99 -11.42
CA ALA A 140 9.61 2.60 -11.85
C ALA A 140 9.19 1.70 -10.67
N VAL A 141 9.85 1.82 -9.51
CA VAL A 141 9.50 1.06 -8.31
C VAL A 141 8.08 1.43 -7.84
N CYS A 142 7.74 2.72 -7.75
CA CYS A 142 6.39 3.15 -7.35
C CYS A 142 5.31 2.65 -8.30
N LEU A 143 5.59 2.58 -9.61
CA LEU A 143 4.68 1.98 -10.58
C LEU A 143 4.49 0.48 -10.31
N LEU A 144 5.58 -0.27 -10.17
CA LEU A 144 5.52 -1.72 -9.91
C LEU A 144 4.79 -2.04 -8.61
N THR A 145 5.08 -1.33 -7.52
CA THR A 145 4.40 -1.52 -6.23
C THR A 145 2.93 -1.13 -6.28
N CYS A 146 2.57 -0.12 -7.08
CA CYS A 146 1.17 0.22 -7.34
C CYS A 146 0.44 -0.89 -8.10
N LEU A 147 1.04 -1.44 -9.16
CA LEU A 147 0.48 -2.58 -9.90
C LEU A 147 0.28 -3.81 -8.99
N LEU A 148 1.28 -4.12 -8.17
CA LEU A 148 1.18 -5.18 -7.16
C LEU A 148 0.05 -4.93 -6.15
N SER A 149 -0.12 -3.69 -5.71
CA SER A 149 -1.17 -3.34 -4.75
C SER A 149 -2.58 -3.50 -5.35
N ILE A 150 -2.75 -3.21 -6.64
CA ILE A 150 -4.00 -3.45 -7.36
C ILE A 150 -4.30 -4.95 -7.44
N THR A 151 -3.31 -5.78 -7.79
CA THR A 151 -3.51 -7.23 -7.87
C THR A 151 -3.86 -7.82 -6.50
N VAL A 152 -3.21 -7.35 -5.44
CA VAL A 152 -3.53 -7.75 -4.07
C VAL A 152 -4.93 -7.31 -3.64
N ALA A 153 -5.35 -6.08 -3.97
CA ALA A 153 -6.71 -5.60 -3.67
C ALA A 153 -7.80 -6.42 -4.39
N LEU A 154 -7.55 -6.78 -5.66
CA LEU A 154 -8.43 -7.68 -6.41
C LEU A 154 -8.49 -9.08 -5.80
N LEU A 155 -7.35 -9.61 -5.35
CA LEU A 155 -7.27 -10.90 -4.67
C LEU A 155 -8.08 -10.89 -3.37
N ILE A 156 -7.93 -9.84 -2.55
CA ILE A 156 -8.72 -9.66 -1.32
C ILE A 156 -10.22 -9.61 -1.65
N PHE A 157 -10.62 -8.79 -2.63
CA PHE A 157 -12.03 -8.66 -3.01
C PHE A 157 -12.63 -9.95 -3.60
N SER A 158 -11.84 -10.70 -4.37
CA SER A 158 -12.30 -11.93 -5.03
C SER A 158 -12.42 -13.11 -4.07
N LEU A 159 -11.51 -13.24 -3.11
CA LEU A 159 -11.48 -14.37 -2.18
C LEU A 159 -12.32 -14.16 -0.93
N SER A 160 -12.72 -12.91 -0.64
CA SER A 160 -13.50 -12.58 0.55
C SER A 160 -14.98 -12.45 0.22
N ARG A 161 -15.83 -13.03 1.06
CA ARG A 161 -17.28 -12.86 0.97
C ARG A 161 -17.76 -11.67 1.78
N ASN A 162 -17.13 -11.46 2.94
CA ASN A 162 -17.50 -10.40 3.88
C ASN A 162 -16.33 -9.47 4.23
N ARG A 163 -16.62 -8.29 4.80
CA ARG A 163 -15.61 -7.34 5.29
C ARG A 163 -14.64 -7.95 6.29
N VAL A 164 -15.11 -8.79 7.20
CA VAL A 164 -14.27 -9.45 8.22
C VAL A 164 -13.27 -10.43 7.58
N GLU A 165 -13.73 -11.23 6.62
CA GLU A 165 -12.86 -12.12 5.83
C GLU A 165 -11.85 -11.30 5.03
N GLY A 166 -12.29 -10.16 4.48
CA GLY A 166 -11.40 -9.20 3.82
C GLY A 166 -10.25 -8.74 4.70
N MET A 167 -10.50 -8.45 5.97
CA MET A 167 -9.44 -8.06 6.91
C MET A 167 -8.44 -9.19 7.15
N ALA A 168 -8.91 -10.43 7.25
CA ALA A 168 -8.06 -11.60 7.40
C ALA A 168 -7.20 -11.84 6.14
N MET A 169 -7.83 -11.78 4.96
CA MET A 169 -7.14 -11.93 3.68
C MET A 169 -6.10 -10.85 3.46
N ALA A 170 -6.37 -9.61 3.85
CA ALA A 170 -5.38 -8.54 3.79
C ALA A 170 -4.20 -8.80 4.72
N LYS A 171 -4.42 -9.25 5.95
CA LYS A 171 -3.30 -9.61 6.85
C LYS A 171 -2.44 -10.73 6.25
N MET A 172 -3.07 -11.75 5.65
CA MET A 172 -2.33 -12.81 4.94
C MET A 172 -1.60 -12.29 3.70
N ALA A 173 -2.22 -11.42 2.91
CA ALA A 173 -1.56 -10.81 1.75
C ALA A 173 -0.40 -9.90 2.16
N GLY A 174 -0.49 -9.26 3.33
CA GLY A 174 0.62 -8.49 3.93
C GLY A 174 1.84 -9.35 4.26
N LEU A 175 1.71 -10.67 4.41
CA LEU A 175 2.87 -11.55 4.57
C LEU A 175 3.71 -11.64 3.29
N LEU A 176 3.14 -11.33 2.12
CA LEU A 176 3.91 -11.27 0.86
C LEU A 176 5.00 -10.20 0.92
N ILE A 177 4.80 -9.15 1.72
CA ILE A 177 5.77 -8.06 1.94
C ILE A 177 7.06 -8.59 2.58
N LEU A 178 7.00 -9.70 3.32
CA LEU A 178 8.19 -10.33 3.90
C LEU A 178 9.16 -10.86 2.83
N GLY A 179 8.70 -11.08 1.59
CA GLY A 179 9.55 -11.42 0.45
C GLY A 179 10.69 -10.42 0.24
N LEU A 180 10.41 -9.14 0.47
CA LEU A 180 11.37 -8.05 0.34
C LEU A 180 12.56 -8.15 1.30
N LEU A 181 12.38 -8.81 2.45
CA LEU A 181 13.44 -9.00 3.44
C LEU A 181 14.44 -10.07 2.98
N VAL A 182 13.99 -11.07 2.23
CA VAL A 182 14.79 -12.24 1.83
C VAL A 182 16.14 -11.89 1.18
N PRO A 183 16.21 -11.00 0.16
CA PRO A 183 17.49 -10.69 -0.48
C PRO A 183 18.52 -9.99 0.43
N PHE A 184 18.07 -9.37 1.53
CA PHE A 184 18.96 -8.72 2.49
C PHE A 184 19.51 -9.67 3.55
N PHE A 185 18.79 -10.76 3.88
CA PHE A 185 19.21 -11.71 4.91
C PHE A 185 19.79 -13.02 4.34
N ILE A 186 19.43 -13.41 3.11
CA ILE A 186 19.90 -14.66 2.49
C ILE A 186 20.89 -14.36 1.37
N LEU A 187 22.17 -14.60 1.63
CA LEU A 187 23.27 -14.38 0.68
C LEU A 187 23.48 -15.56 -0.30
N SER A 188 22.85 -16.71 -0.05
CA SER A 188 23.00 -17.92 -0.87
C SER A 188 22.12 -17.92 -2.12
N ASN A 189 22.38 -18.84 -3.06
CA ASN A 189 21.57 -19.02 -4.28
C ASN A 189 20.09 -19.39 -3.98
N VAL A 190 19.77 -19.74 -2.74
CA VAL A 190 18.40 -20.03 -2.29
C VAL A 190 17.50 -18.77 -2.36
N LYS A 191 18.09 -17.57 -2.38
CA LYS A 191 17.35 -16.30 -2.54
C LYS A 191 16.47 -16.24 -3.79
N TYR A 192 16.85 -16.94 -4.87
CA TYR A 192 16.08 -16.95 -6.11
C TYR A 192 14.76 -17.72 -6.00
N LEU A 193 14.60 -18.59 -4.99
CA LEU A 193 13.30 -19.23 -4.72
C LEU A 193 12.25 -18.23 -4.23
N ALA A 194 12.68 -17.10 -3.67
CA ALA A 194 11.82 -16.00 -3.24
C ALA A 194 11.56 -14.98 -4.36
N ALA A 195 12.10 -15.18 -5.57
CA ALA A 195 11.86 -14.29 -6.72
C ALA A 195 10.38 -14.10 -7.15
N PRO A 196 9.43 -15.04 -6.92
CA PRO A 196 8.01 -14.78 -7.22
C PRO A 196 7.33 -13.87 -6.18
N LEU A 197 7.98 -13.63 -5.03
CA LEU A 197 7.51 -12.66 -4.04
C LEU A 197 8.00 -11.25 -4.43
N PRO A 198 7.25 -10.20 -4.05
CA PRO A 198 7.66 -8.81 -4.28
C PRO A 198 8.94 -8.41 -3.55
#